data_AF-A0A131XAB2-F1
#
_entry.id   AF-A0A131XAB2-F1
#
_cell.length_a   1.000
_cell.length_b   1.000
_cell.length_c   1.000
_cell.angle_alpha   90.00
_cell.angle_beta   90.00
_cell.angle_gamma   90.00
#
_symmetry.space_group_name_H-M   'P 1'
#
loop_
_entity.id
_entity.type
_entity.pdbx_description
1 polymer ?
#
loop_
_entity_poly.entity_id
_entity_poly.type
_entity_poly.pdbx_seq_one_letter_code
_entity_poly.pdbx_strand_id
1 'polypeptide(L)' 'MKSMKAPRRGIHAGVLLAGIATAVLVALYPIAIHPYLFVQDYKEIQKRTRKDIDQESVQPGGMKVWSDPFKRK' A
#
# COMPACT_ATOMS: atom_id res chain seq x y z
N MET A 1 -22.76 -41.45 10.68
CA MET A 1 -23.16 -40.06 10.32
C MET A 1 -22.39 -39.10 11.23
N LYS A 2 -21.50 -38.23 10.71
CA LYS A 2 -20.72 -37.30 11.56
C LYS A 2 -21.66 -36.22 12.11
N SER A 3 -21.78 -36.14 13.42
CA SER A 3 -22.56 -35.10 14.10
C SER A 3 -21.95 -33.73 13.84
N MET A 4 -22.61 -32.88 13.04
CA MET A 4 -22.24 -31.48 12.92
C MET A 4 -22.58 -30.75 14.22
N LYS A 5 -21.55 -30.26 14.92
CA LYS A 5 -21.73 -29.43 16.11
C LYS A 5 -22.08 -28.01 15.69
N ALA A 6 -23.04 -27.41 16.39
CA ALA A 6 -23.44 -26.03 16.14
C ALA A 6 -22.23 -25.07 16.31
N PRO A 7 -22.12 -24.02 15.48
CA PRO A 7 -21.03 -23.05 15.58
C PRO A 7 -21.05 -22.35 16.95
N ARG A 8 -19.86 -22.12 17.50
CA ARG A 8 -19.68 -21.39 18.77
C ARG A 8 -20.24 -19.96 18.64
N ARG A 9 -20.91 -19.47 19.70
CA ARG A 9 -21.34 -18.06 19.79
C ARG A 9 -20.15 -17.14 19.48
N GLY A 10 -20.36 -16.18 18.57
CA GLY A 10 -19.34 -15.21 18.16
C GLY A 10 -18.52 -15.56 16.90
N ILE A 11 -18.63 -16.78 16.36
CA ILE A 11 -17.93 -17.16 15.12
C ILE A 11 -18.27 -16.22 13.96
N HIS A 12 -19.53 -15.80 13.84
CA HIS A 12 -19.97 -14.91 12.76
C HIS A 12 -19.27 -13.55 12.78
N ALA A 13 -19.08 -12.95 13.97
CA ALA A 13 -18.35 -11.71 14.12
C ALA A 13 -16.87 -11.88 13.80
N GLY A 14 -16.26 -12.99 14.26
CA GLY A 14 -14.86 -13.32 13.93
C GLY A 14 -14.63 -13.49 12.43
N VAL A 15 -15.53 -14.20 11.74
CA VAL A 15 -15.48 -14.38 10.28
C VAL A 15 -15.64 -13.05 9.55
N LEU A 16 -16.57 -12.19 9.99
CA LEU A 16 -16.77 -10.87 9.39
C LEU A 16 -15.53 -9.98 9.53
N LEU A 17 -14.96 -9.90 10.73
CA LEU A 17 -13.76 -9.08 10.99
C LEU A 17 -12.55 -9.59 10.21
N ALA A 18 -12.36 -10.92 10.16
CA ALA A 18 -11.30 -11.52 9.36
C ALA A 18 -11.48 -11.19 7.87
N GLY A 19 -12.70 -11.31 7.34
CA GLY A 19 -13.02 -10.97 5.96
C GLY A 19 -12.71 -9.50 5.63
N ILE A 20 -13.09 -8.57 6.52
CA ILE A 20 -12.77 -7.14 6.36
C ILE A 20 -11.25 -6.91 6.38
N ALA A 21 -10.55 -7.50 7.35
CA ALA A 21 -9.11 -7.34 7.46
C ALA A 21 -8.39 -7.89 6.22
N THR A 22 -8.82 -9.05 5.72
CA THR A 22 -8.30 -9.62 4.46
C THR A 22 -8.58 -8.70 3.27
N ALA A 23 -9.80 -8.17 3.14
CA ALA A 23 -10.14 -7.25 2.05
C ALA A 23 -9.27 -5.99 2.07
N VAL A 24 -9.02 -5.42 3.25
CA VAL A 24 -8.14 -4.25 3.40
C VAL A 24 -6.71 -4.60 3.00
N LEU A 25 -6.15 -5.71 3.47
CA LEU A 25 -4.78 -6.12 3.11
C LEU A 25 -4.63 -6.38 1.61
N VAL A 26 -5.61 -7.03 0.98
CA VAL A 26 -5.63 -7.26 -0.47
C VAL A 26 -5.65 -5.94 -1.23
N ALA A 27 -6.49 -4.98 -0.81
CA ALA A 27 -6.56 -3.66 -1.43
C ALA A 27 -5.25 -2.86 -1.24
N LEU A 28 -4.64 -2.95 -0.05
CA LEU A 28 -3.39 -2.23 0.26
C LEU A 28 -2.15 -2.85 -0.38
N TYR A 29 -2.20 -4.11 -0.82
CA TYR A 29 -1.02 -4.79 -1.35
C TYR A 29 -0.37 -4.03 -2.52
N PRO A 30 -1.07 -3.70 -3.63
CA PRO A 30 -0.46 -2.96 -4.73
C PRO A 30 -0.18 -1.47 -4.41
N ILE A 31 -0.87 -0.89 -3.42
CA ILE A 31 -0.82 0.55 -3.13
C ILE A 31 0.35 0.89 -2.19
N ALA A 32 0.58 0.06 -1.17
CA ALA A 32 1.50 0.35 -0.09
C ALA A 32 2.56 -0.74 0.10
N ILE A 33 2.15 -2.01 0.13
CA ILE A 33 3.06 -3.12 0.48
C ILE A 33 4.04 -3.39 -0.66
N HIS A 34 3.55 -3.58 -1.88
CA HIS A 34 4.39 -3.88 -3.03
C HIS A 34 5.40 -2.74 -3.33
N PRO A 35 5.01 -1.46 -3.41
CA PRO A 35 5.98 -0.37 -3.58
C PRO A 35 7.02 -0.28 -2.46
N TYR A 36 6.64 -0.67 -1.24
CA TYR A 36 7.56 -0.70 -0.09
C TYR A 36 8.58 -1.85 -0.18
N LEU A 37 8.17 -3.02 -0.66
CA LEU A 37 9.07 -4.18 -0.82
C LEU A 37 9.97 -4.05 -2.05
N PHE A 38 9.48 -3.43 -3.12
CA PHE A 38 10.16 -3.33 -4.42
C PHE A 38 10.57 -1.89 -4.76
N VAL A 39 11.17 -1.18 -3.79
CA VAL A 39 11.50 0.25 -3.91
C VAL A 39 12.31 0.59 -5.18
N GLN A 40 13.22 -0.30 -5.60
CA GLN A 40 14.11 -0.02 -6.74
C GLN A 40 13.33 0.06 -8.07
N ASP A 41 12.37 -0.83 -8.28
CA ASP A 41 11.53 -0.85 -9.49
C ASP A 41 10.74 0.46 -9.61
N TYR A 42 10.16 0.91 -8.50
CA TYR A 42 9.41 2.17 -8.47
C TYR A 42 10.34 3.39 -8.62
N LYS A 43 11.57 3.35 -8.10
CA LYS A 43 12.57 4.40 -8.34
C LYS A 43 12.97 4.46 -9.81
N GLU A 44 13.14 3.31 -10.46
CA GLU A 44 13.45 3.26 -11.89
C GLU A 44 12.31 3.81 -12.75
N ILE A 45 11.07 3.39 -12.46
CA ILE A 45 9.87 3.94 -13.10
C ILE A 45 9.82 5.46 -12.91
N GLN A 46 10.04 5.96 -11.69
CA GLN A 46 10.06 7.39 -11.41
C GLN A 46 11.16 8.14 -12.17
N LYS A 47 12.38 7.57 -12.28
CA LYS A 47 13.47 8.18 -13.07
C LYS A 47 13.09 8.33 -14.54
N ARG A 48 12.41 7.33 -15.11
CA ARG A 48 11.96 7.36 -16.51
C ARG A 48 10.82 8.37 -16.70
N THR A 49 9.80 8.33 -15.84
CA THR A 49 8.61 9.20 -15.96
C THR A 49 8.91 10.67 -15.64
N ARG A 50 9.95 10.97 -14.86
CA ARG A 50 10.33 12.35 -14.46
C ARG A 50 11.61 12.87 -15.11
N LYS A 51 12.08 12.22 -16.17
CA LYS A 51 13.37 12.57 -16.80
C LYS A 51 13.44 14.02 -17.28
N ASP A 52 12.33 14.54 -17.81
CA ASP A 52 12.26 15.88 -18.42
C ASP A 52 11.41 16.86 -17.61
N ILE A 53 11.14 16.53 -16.34
CA ILE A 53 10.41 17.40 -15.41
C ILE A 53 11.43 18.13 -14.55
N ASP A 54 11.50 19.46 -14.69
CA ASP A 54 12.15 20.30 -13.70
C ASP A 54 11.29 20.33 -12.42
N GLN A 55 11.68 19.49 -11.48
CA GLN A 55 10.93 19.26 -10.24
C GLN A 55 10.91 20.48 -9.33
N GLU A 56 11.86 21.41 -9.48
CA GLU A 56 11.96 22.62 -8.68
C GLU A 56 11.00 23.70 -9.19
N SER A 57 10.78 23.79 -10.51
CA SER A 57 9.80 24.74 -11.07
C SER A 57 8.34 24.27 -10.98
N VAL A 58 8.09 22.96 -10.88
CA VAL A 58 6.74 22.41 -10.64
C VAL A 58 6.30 22.60 -9.19
N GLN A 59 7.24 22.71 -8.25
CA GLN A 59 6.92 22.81 -6.83
C GLN A 59 6.77 24.26 -6.38
N PRO A 60 5.76 24.57 -5.55
CA PRO A 60 5.66 25.90 -4.94
C PRO A 60 6.95 26.19 -4.17
N GLY A 61 7.59 27.31 -4.48
CA GLY A 61 8.88 27.69 -3.91
C GLY A 61 8.86 27.69 -2.38
N GLY A 62 9.90 27.10 -1.77
CA GLY A 62 10.06 27.02 -0.31
C GLY A 62 9.63 25.69 0.32
N MET A 63 9.06 24.75 -0.43
CA MET A 63 8.72 23.40 0.06
C MET A 63 9.79 22.36 -0.27
N LYS A 64 9.96 21.36 0.61
CA LYS A 64 10.86 20.22 0.38
C LYS A 64 10.35 19.42 -0.83
N VAL A 65 11.25 19.13 -1.77
CA VAL A 65 10.98 18.37 -2.99
C VAL A 65 10.31 17.01 -2.69
N TRP A 66 9.03 16.83 -3.04
CA TRP A 66 8.26 15.57 -2.82
C TRP A 66 8.59 14.46 -3.85
N SER A 67 9.45 14.74 -4.82
CA SER A 67 9.77 13.77 -5.88
C SER A 67 10.49 12.51 -5.39
N ASP A 68 11.10 12.54 -4.20
CA ASP A 68 11.75 11.36 -3.61
C ASP A 68 11.14 11.01 -2.25
N PRO A 69 10.02 10.25 -2.23
CA PRO A 69 9.40 9.75 -1.00
C PRO A 69 10.29 8.74 -0.24
N PHE A 70 11.42 8.33 -0.83
CA PHE A 70 12.37 7.36 -0.27
C PHE A 70 13.68 8.00 0.19
N LYS A 71 13.92 9.28 -0.11
CA LYS A 71 15.03 10.05 0.47
C LYS A 71 14.69 10.37 1.92
N ARG A 72 15.17 9.51 2.82
CA ARG A 72 15.30 9.86 4.23
C ARG A 72 16.55 10.75 4.42
N LYS A 73 16.45 11.68 5.37
CA LYS A 73 17.62 12.34 5.95
C LYS A 73 18.49 11.29 6.63
#